data_AF-A0A1G9BVY9-F1
#
_entry.id   AF-A0A1G9BVY9-F1
#
_cell.length_a   1.000
_cell.length_b   1.000
_cell.length_c   1.000
_cell.angle_alpha   90.00
_cell.angle_beta   90.00
_cell.angle_gamma   90.00
#
_symmetry.space_group_name_H-M   'P 1'
#
loop_
_entity.id
_entity.type
_entity.pdbx_description
1 polymer ?
#
loop_
_entity_poly.entity_id
_entity_poly.type
_entity_poly.pdbx_seq_one_letter_code
_entity_poly.pdbx_strand_id
1 'polypeptide(L)'
;MRFVKAFPDPDRPIIRWALWANNLEELTAMGDVNNPLILPENEVPENIYGVCPLKFDNGILVARDEIEMETYQVVFEQKSAILTAAESIQTIGSDKFTYGSNDYPMHQAAQLRYAAVAASPKGIDMMNVKGEIVHIASANLSAFLNAYYDKIIEITNYTIA
;
A
#
# COMPACT_ATOMS: atom_id res chain seq x y z
N MET A 1 9.56 -13.91 -33.53
CA MET A 1 9.25 -12.69 -32.76
C MET A 1 7.80 -12.38 -33.01
N ARG A 2 6.97 -12.34 -31.96
CA ARG A 2 5.54 -12.03 -32.07
C ARG A 2 5.32 -10.52 -32.02
N PHE A 3 4.20 -10.07 -32.56
CA PHE A 3 3.79 -8.67 -32.61
C PHE A 3 2.44 -8.51 -31.93
N VAL A 4 2.33 -7.46 -31.13
CA VAL A 4 1.10 -7.12 -30.41
C VAL A 4 0.59 -5.75 -30.85
N LYS A 5 -0.72 -5.59 -30.84
CA LYS A 5 -1.38 -4.32 -31.15
C LYS A 5 -1.92 -3.68 -29.87
N ALA A 6 -1.66 -2.38 -29.74
CA ALA A 6 -2.20 -1.55 -28.69
C ALA A 6 -3.68 -1.23 -28.94
N PHE A 7 -4.47 -1.35 -27.89
CA PHE A 7 -5.86 -0.89 -27.83
C PHE A 7 -6.04 0.06 -26.63
N PRO A 8 -6.77 1.17 -26.80
CA PRO A 8 -7.11 2.02 -25.68
C PRO A 8 -8.05 1.29 -24.73
N ASP A 9 -7.81 1.41 -23.43
CA ASP A 9 -8.81 1.08 -22.43
C ASP A 9 -9.69 2.32 -22.19
N PRO A 10 -11.00 2.28 -22.47
CA PRO A 10 -11.87 3.45 -22.34
C PRO A 10 -11.99 3.94 -20.90
N ASP A 11 -11.76 3.07 -19.91
CA ASP A 11 -12.02 3.36 -18.49
C ASP A 11 -10.75 3.67 -17.71
N ARG A 12 -9.55 3.43 -18.28
CA ARG A 12 -8.27 3.49 -17.56
C ARG A 12 -7.16 4.04 -18.45
N PRO A 13 -6.13 4.72 -17.90
CA PRO A 13 -4.95 5.15 -18.63
C PRO A 13 -3.97 3.99 -18.93
N ILE A 14 -4.52 2.83 -19.31
CA ILE A 14 -3.79 1.58 -19.58
C ILE A 14 -3.94 1.26 -21.06
N ILE A 15 -2.87 0.78 -21.67
CA ILE A 15 -2.90 0.21 -23.02
C ILE A 15 -3.09 -1.29 -22.89
N ARG A 16 -4.11 -1.83 -23.57
CA ARG A 16 -4.29 -3.28 -23.69
C ARG A 16 -3.51 -3.77 -24.91
N TRP A 17 -2.71 -4.80 -24.72
CA TRP A 17 -1.94 -5.43 -25.79
C TRP A 17 -2.59 -6.75 -26.17
N ALA A 18 -2.88 -6.92 -27.46
CA ALA A 18 -3.37 -8.20 -27.98
C ALA A 18 -2.43 -8.72 -29.06
N LEU A 19 -2.20 -10.03 -29.08
CA LEU A 19 -1.46 -10.69 -30.14
C LEU A 19 -2.09 -10.35 -31.50
N TRP A 20 -1.28 -9.82 -32.42
CA TRP A 20 -1.71 -9.40 -33.76
C TRP A 20 -1.11 -10.28 -34.85
N ALA A 21 0.17 -10.61 -34.74
CA ALA A 21 0.86 -11.52 -35.66
C ALA A 21 1.92 -12.35 -34.93
N ASN A 22 2.13 -13.59 -35.38
CA ASN A 22 3.10 -14.50 -34.77
C ASN A 22 4.53 -14.26 -35.26
N ASN A 23 4.67 -13.65 -36.44
CA ASN A 23 5.94 -13.35 -37.08
C ASN A 23 5.79 -12.18 -38.08
N LEU A 24 6.92 -11.75 -38.64
CA LEU A 24 6.97 -10.60 -39.57
C LEU A 24 6.31 -10.91 -40.92
N GLU A 25 6.36 -12.15 -41.39
CA GLU A 25 5.75 -12.56 -42.66
C GLU A 25 4.22 -12.42 -42.59
N GLU A 26 3.61 -12.88 -41.50
CA GLU A 26 2.18 -12.73 -41.23
C GLU A 26 1.78 -11.25 -41.17
N LEU A 27 2.56 -10.43 -40.44
CA LEU A 27 2.34 -8.99 -40.36
C LEU A 27 2.44 -8.30 -41.74
N THR A 28 3.36 -8.78 -42.58
CA THR A 28 3.55 -8.29 -43.96
C THR A 28 2.38 -8.67 -44.86
N ALA A 29 1.93 -9.91 -44.78
CA ALA A 29 0.76 -10.39 -45.52
C ALA A 29 -0.53 -9.62 -45.13
N MET A 30 -0.62 -9.17 -43.88
CA MET A 30 -1.71 -8.32 -43.39
C MET A 30 -1.60 -6.85 -43.85
N GLY A 31 -0.46 -6.42 -44.40
CA GLY A 31 -0.24 -5.03 -44.81
C GLY A 31 -0.02 -4.04 -43.66
N ASP A 32 0.27 -4.54 -42.45
CA ASP A 32 0.28 -3.78 -41.19
C ASP A 32 1.71 -3.49 -40.66
N VAL A 33 2.75 -3.74 -41.46
CA VAL A 33 4.17 -3.62 -41.05
C VAL A 33 4.55 -2.24 -40.52
N ASN A 34 3.89 -1.19 -41.04
CA ASN A 34 4.15 0.19 -40.66
C ASN A 34 3.07 0.74 -39.71
N ASN A 35 2.25 -0.12 -39.10
CA ASN A 35 1.19 0.32 -38.20
C ASN A 35 1.81 0.81 -36.87
N PRO A 36 1.68 2.10 -36.53
CA PRO A 36 2.33 2.70 -35.36
C PRO A 36 1.75 2.24 -34.02
N LEU A 37 0.71 1.40 -34.04
CA LEU A 37 0.10 0.79 -32.86
C LEU A 37 0.58 -0.64 -32.62
N ILE A 38 1.43 -1.17 -33.50
CA ILE A 38 1.95 -2.54 -33.43
C ILE A 38 3.41 -2.48 -33.00
N LEU A 39 3.74 -3.21 -31.94
CA LEU A 39 5.10 -3.37 -31.45
C LEU A 39 5.50 -4.85 -31.44
N PRO A 40 6.79 -5.17 -31.57
CA PRO A 40 7.32 -6.44 -31.11
C PRO A 40 6.96 -6.68 -29.65
N GLU A 41 6.57 -7.90 -29.30
CA GLU A 41 6.13 -8.24 -27.94
C GLU A 41 7.20 -7.92 -26.87
N ASN A 42 8.48 -8.04 -27.22
CA ASN A 42 9.61 -7.73 -26.35
C ASN A 42 9.91 -6.22 -26.22
N GLU A 43 9.24 -5.37 -26.99
CA GLU A 43 9.35 -3.90 -26.90
C GLU A 43 8.17 -3.28 -26.15
N VAL A 44 7.22 -4.09 -25.69
CA VAL A 44 6.12 -3.64 -24.83
C VAL A 44 6.71 -3.22 -23.48
N PRO A 45 6.54 -1.95 -23.06
CA PRO A 45 7.05 -1.51 -21.77
C PRO A 45 6.21 -2.07 -20.63
N GLU A 46 6.87 -2.35 -19.50
CA GLU A 46 6.19 -2.62 -18.24
C GLU A 46 5.48 -1.37 -17.72
N ASN A 47 4.42 -1.58 -16.95
CA ASN A 47 3.71 -0.47 -16.32
C ASN A 47 4.54 0.10 -15.16
N ILE A 48 4.62 1.42 -15.09
CA ILE A 48 5.30 2.18 -14.03
C ILE A 48 4.22 2.91 -13.23
N TYR A 49 4.23 2.81 -11.90
CA TYR A 49 3.19 3.39 -11.02
C TYR A 49 1.75 2.98 -11.40
N GLY A 50 1.59 1.79 -11.99
CA GLY A 50 0.30 1.27 -12.43
C GLY A 50 -0.21 1.84 -13.77
N VAL A 51 0.61 2.61 -14.49
CA VAL A 51 0.27 3.17 -15.82
C VAL A 51 1.26 2.73 -16.89
N CYS A 52 0.80 2.62 -18.14
CA CYS A 52 1.69 2.33 -19.27
C CYS A 52 2.52 3.57 -19.60
N PRO A 53 3.85 3.46 -19.80
CA PRO A 53 4.71 4.58 -20.21
C PRO A 53 4.39 5.13 -21.60
N LEU A 54 3.61 4.40 -22.40
CA LEU A 54 3.12 4.86 -23.69
C LEU A 54 1.68 5.38 -23.56
N LYS A 55 1.32 6.30 -24.45
CA LYS A 55 -0.05 6.79 -24.64
C LYS A 55 -0.40 6.86 -26.12
N PHE A 56 -1.70 6.86 -26.40
CA PHE A 56 -2.20 7.20 -27.73
C PHE A 56 -2.15 8.71 -27.90
N ASP A 57 -1.48 9.18 -28.95
CA ASP A 57 -1.53 10.57 -29.39
C ASP A 57 -1.68 10.60 -30.91
N ASN A 58 -2.70 11.29 -31.42
CA ASN A 58 -2.99 11.39 -32.85
C ASN A 58 -2.92 10.06 -33.66
N GLY A 59 -3.40 8.96 -33.05
CA GLY A 59 -3.45 7.65 -33.70
C GLY A 59 -2.12 6.89 -33.73
N ILE A 60 -1.11 7.37 -33.01
CA ILE A 60 0.19 6.70 -32.83
C ILE A 60 0.47 6.45 -31.34
N LEU A 61 1.41 5.55 -31.05
CA LEU A 61 1.97 5.39 -29.71
C LEU A 61 3.11 6.37 -29.50
N VAL A 62 3.00 7.18 -28.45
CA VAL A 62 4.07 8.08 -28.02
C VAL A 62 4.42 7.83 -26.56
N ALA A 63 5.66 8.12 -26.18
CA ALA A 63 6.04 8.15 -24.78
C ALA A 63 5.24 9.22 -24.03
N ARG A 64 4.84 8.90 -22.80
CA ARG A 64 4.41 9.90 -21.83
C ARG A 64 5.60 10.80 -21.49
N ASP A 65 5.33 12.08 -21.29
CA ASP A 65 6.37 12.98 -20.83
C ASP A 65 6.66 12.74 -19.34
N GLU A 66 7.79 13.28 -18.89
CA GLU A 66 8.26 13.13 -17.51
C GLU A 66 7.28 13.72 -16.50
N ILE A 67 6.65 14.85 -16.82
CA ILE A 67 5.71 15.57 -15.94
C ILE A 67 4.43 14.74 -15.72
N GLU A 68 3.93 14.10 -16.78
CA GLU A 68 2.81 13.15 -16.70
C GLU A 68 3.16 11.98 -15.77
N MET A 69 4.36 11.42 -15.92
CA MET A 69 4.80 10.29 -15.10
C MET A 69 5.03 10.67 -13.63
N GLU A 70 5.57 11.85 -13.35
CA GLU A 70 5.69 12.41 -12.00
C GLU A 70 4.31 12.58 -11.34
N THR A 71 3.31 13.02 -12.10
CA THR A 71 1.93 13.14 -11.59
C THR A 71 1.38 11.79 -11.14
N TYR A 72 1.60 10.73 -11.93
CA TYR A 72 1.18 9.37 -11.54
C TYR A 72 1.97 8.83 -10.35
N GLN A 73 3.27 9.13 -10.26
CA GLN A 73 4.11 8.77 -9.13
C GLN A 73 3.54 9.35 -7.82
N VAL A 74 3.28 10.66 -7.79
CA VAL A 74 2.76 11.34 -6.59
C VAL A 74 1.43 10.71 -6.14
N VAL A 75 0.53 10.43 -7.07
CA VAL A 75 -0.76 9.76 -6.75
C VAL A 75 -0.54 8.36 -6.21
N PHE A 76 0.39 7.60 -6.80
CA PHE A 76 0.72 6.25 -6.36
C PHE A 76 1.32 6.25 -4.94
N GLU A 77 2.25 7.15 -4.67
CA GLU A 77 2.89 7.30 -3.35
C GLU A 77 1.87 7.70 -2.28
N GLN A 78 0.99 8.68 -2.57
CA GLN A 78 -0.08 9.08 -1.65
C GLN A 78 -1.03 7.92 -1.32
N LYS A 79 -1.48 7.17 -2.33
CA LYS A 79 -2.34 6.01 -2.11
C LYS A 79 -1.62 4.91 -1.32
N SER A 80 -0.35 4.68 -1.60
CA SER A 80 0.47 3.71 -0.86
C SER A 80 0.55 4.09 0.61
N ALA A 81 0.83 5.36 0.93
CA ALA A 81 0.87 5.84 2.30
C ALA A 81 -0.48 5.67 3.04
N ILE A 82 -1.60 5.93 2.37
CA ILE A 82 -2.95 5.71 2.93
C ILE A 82 -3.19 4.22 3.23
N LEU A 83 -2.81 3.33 2.30
CA LEU A 83 -2.97 1.88 2.48
C LEU A 83 -2.11 1.38 3.64
N THR A 84 -0.84 1.78 3.71
CA THR A 84 0.03 1.46 4.85
C THR A 84 -0.57 1.92 6.17
N ALA A 85 -1.10 3.15 6.24
CA ALA A 85 -1.75 3.65 7.45
C ALA A 85 -3.00 2.84 7.82
N ALA A 86 -3.81 2.45 6.84
CA ALA A 86 -4.99 1.61 7.07
C ALA A 86 -4.60 0.22 7.60
N GLU A 87 -3.56 -0.40 7.05
CA GLU A 87 -3.01 -1.67 7.53
C GLU A 87 -2.46 -1.57 8.95
N SER A 88 -1.74 -0.49 9.30
CA SER A 88 -1.29 -0.25 10.67
C SER A 88 -2.47 -0.12 11.66
N ILE A 89 -3.55 0.57 11.28
CA ILE A 89 -4.75 0.68 12.14
C ILE A 89 -5.40 -0.68 12.37
N GLN A 90 -5.51 -1.51 11.33
CA GLN A 90 -6.06 -2.87 11.47
C GLN A 90 -5.18 -3.75 12.35
N THR A 91 -3.86 -3.65 12.18
CA THR A 91 -2.89 -4.39 13.01
C THR A 91 -3.01 -3.98 14.47
N ILE A 92 -3.00 -2.67 14.76
CA ILE A 92 -3.26 -2.14 16.11
C ILE A 92 -4.55 -2.73 16.71
N GLY A 93 -5.63 -2.81 15.93
CA GLY A 93 -6.92 -3.31 16.41
C GLY A 93 -6.94 -4.79 16.79
N SER A 94 -5.98 -5.58 16.31
CA SER A 94 -5.90 -7.05 16.52
C SER A 94 -4.69 -7.48 17.37
N ASP A 95 -3.70 -6.62 17.56
CA ASP A 95 -2.46 -6.93 18.27
C ASP A 95 -2.58 -6.75 19.80
N LYS A 96 -1.48 -7.00 20.48
CA LYS A 96 -1.29 -6.92 21.93
C LYS A 96 0.10 -6.36 22.26
N PHE A 97 0.26 -5.87 23.47
CA PHE A 97 1.58 -5.50 24.01
C PHE A 97 1.84 -6.23 25.33
N THR A 98 3.11 -6.40 25.68
CA THR A 98 3.52 -7.14 26.88
C THR A 98 3.98 -6.20 27.99
N TYR A 99 3.48 -6.42 29.20
CA TYR A 99 3.94 -5.75 30.41
C TYR A 99 3.92 -6.72 31.60
N GLY A 100 5.03 -6.81 32.34
CA GLY A 100 5.10 -7.64 33.55
C GLY A 100 4.72 -9.11 33.32
N SER A 101 5.21 -9.71 32.23
CA SER A 101 4.90 -11.07 31.76
C SER A 101 3.44 -11.33 31.34
N ASN A 102 2.62 -10.28 31.26
CA ASN A 102 1.23 -10.35 30.82
C ASN A 102 1.07 -9.64 29.47
N ASP A 103 0.21 -10.18 28.61
CA ASP A 103 -0.16 -9.54 27.36
C ASP A 103 -1.49 -8.81 27.50
N TYR A 104 -1.59 -7.61 26.94
CA TYR A 104 -2.75 -6.74 27.01
C TYR A 104 -3.26 -6.41 25.60
N PRO A 105 -4.58 -6.45 25.36
CA PRO A 105 -5.15 -6.26 24.03
C PRO A 105 -5.03 -4.82 23.54
N MET A 106 -4.85 -4.60 22.24
CA MET A 106 -4.80 -3.26 21.65
C MET A 106 -6.05 -2.87 20.87
N HIS A 107 -7.16 -3.59 20.98
CA HIS A 107 -8.41 -3.18 20.32
C HIS A 107 -8.92 -1.83 20.84
N GLN A 108 -9.79 -1.17 20.07
CA GLN A 108 -10.24 0.22 20.32
C GLN A 108 -10.74 0.48 21.77
N ALA A 109 -11.56 -0.42 22.32
CA ALA A 109 -12.06 -0.26 23.68
C ALA A 109 -10.94 -0.32 24.76
N ALA A 110 -9.90 -1.11 24.54
CA ALA A 110 -8.76 -1.20 25.45
C ALA A 110 -7.89 0.05 25.35
N GLN A 111 -7.65 0.56 24.14
CA GLN A 111 -6.93 1.83 23.94
C GLN A 111 -7.62 3.01 24.62
N LEU A 112 -8.95 3.13 24.49
CA LEU A 112 -9.71 4.17 25.18
C LEU A 112 -9.54 4.07 26.71
N ARG A 113 -9.45 2.84 27.23
CA ARG A 113 -9.16 2.61 28.63
C ARG A 113 -7.73 3.03 28.98
N TYR A 114 -6.72 2.68 28.19
CA TYR A 114 -5.33 3.08 28.41
C TYR A 114 -5.14 4.59 28.37
N ALA A 115 -5.81 5.28 27.44
CA ALA A 115 -5.81 6.73 27.37
C ALA A 115 -6.43 7.37 28.64
N ALA A 116 -7.52 6.81 29.15
CA ALA A 116 -8.10 7.26 30.42
C ALA A 116 -7.18 6.97 31.62
N VAL A 117 -6.43 5.86 31.59
CA VAL A 117 -5.45 5.50 32.63
C VAL A 117 -4.28 6.49 32.68
N ALA A 118 -3.84 7.01 31.54
CA ALA A 118 -2.77 8.01 31.49
C ALA A 118 -3.09 9.29 32.29
N ALA A 119 -4.37 9.58 32.53
CA ALA A 119 -4.82 10.69 33.36
C ALA A 119 -5.09 10.31 34.84
N SER A 120 -4.86 9.05 35.25
CA SER A 120 -5.15 8.56 36.59
C SER A 120 -3.91 8.55 37.49
N PRO A 121 -3.94 9.20 38.68
CA PRO A 121 -2.84 9.13 39.65
C PRO A 121 -2.85 7.84 40.50
N LYS A 122 -3.85 6.97 40.35
CA LYS A 122 -4.05 5.77 41.18
C LYS A 122 -3.82 4.50 40.38
N GLY A 123 -3.29 3.48 41.05
CA GLY A 123 -3.17 2.13 40.51
C GLY A 123 -4.52 1.60 40.07
N ILE A 124 -4.51 0.79 39.01
CA ILE A 124 -5.71 0.36 38.32
C ILE A 124 -5.66 -1.12 37.99
N ASP A 125 -6.82 -1.77 38.06
CA ASP A 125 -6.99 -3.15 37.63
C ASP A 125 -7.28 -3.21 36.13
N MET A 126 -6.53 -4.06 35.44
CA MET A 126 -6.61 -4.25 33.99
C MET A 126 -6.80 -5.73 33.66
N MET A 127 -7.59 -6.02 32.64
CA MET A 127 -7.75 -7.39 32.15
C MET A 127 -6.69 -7.69 31.08
N ASN A 128 -5.97 -8.80 31.23
CA ASN A 128 -5.03 -9.30 30.22
C ASN A 128 -5.76 -10.12 29.12
N VAL A 129 -5.06 -10.54 28.08
CA VAL A 129 -5.66 -11.32 26.97
C VAL A 129 -6.18 -12.71 27.38
N LYS A 130 -5.82 -13.21 28.57
CA LYS A 130 -6.33 -14.47 29.13
C LYS A 130 -7.59 -14.27 29.98
N GLY A 131 -8.05 -13.03 30.16
CA GLY A 131 -9.18 -12.70 31.02
C GLY A 131 -8.82 -12.55 32.50
N GLU A 132 -7.54 -12.54 32.85
CA GLU A 132 -7.08 -12.39 34.22
C GLU A 132 -7.01 -10.90 34.59
N ILE A 133 -7.48 -10.55 35.78
CA ILE A 133 -7.38 -9.19 36.32
C ILE A 133 -6.00 -9.01 36.97
N VAL A 134 -5.23 -8.07 36.46
CA VAL A 134 -3.89 -7.71 36.94
C VAL A 134 -3.93 -6.30 37.51
N HIS A 135 -3.45 -6.14 38.75
CA HIS A 135 -3.31 -4.83 39.38
C HIS A 135 -2.03 -4.13 38.93
N ILE A 136 -2.15 -2.92 38.37
CA ILE A 136 -1.03 -2.09 37.97
C ILE A 136 -0.90 -0.93 38.96
N ALA A 137 0.12 -0.97 39.81
CA ALA A 137 0.37 0.05 40.82
C ALA A 137 0.73 1.42 40.18
N SER A 138 0.37 2.52 40.85
CA SER A 138 0.65 3.89 40.37
C SER A 138 2.10 4.11 39.94
N ALA A 139 3.06 3.59 40.71
CA ALA A 139 4.49 3.73 40.43
C ALA A 139 4.93 3.06 39.11
N ASN A 140 4.16 2.10 38.61
CA ASN A 140 4.46 1.37 37.37
C ASN A 140 3.55 1.74 36.20
N LEU A 141 2.57 2.64 36.39
CA LEU A 141 1.69 3.08 35.31
C LEU A 141 2.47 3.67 34.14
N SER A 142 3.51 4.47 34.42
CA SER A 142 4.37 5.03 33.37
C SER A 142 5.07 3.94 32.55
N ALA A 143 5.60 2.90 33.20
CA ALA A 143 6.25 1.79 32.51
C ALA A 143 5.26 0.96 31.67
N PHE A 144 4.03 0.78 32.16
CA PHE A 144 2.95 0.14 31.40
C PHE A 144 2.57 0.94 30.15
N LEU A 145 2.40 2.26 30.30
CA LEU A 145 2.08 3.15 29.18
C LEU A 145 3.22 3.21 28.16
N ASN A 146 4.48 3.18 28.61
CA ASN A 146 5.63 3.11 27.71
C ASN A 146 5.57 1.83 26.87
N ALA A 147 5.34 0.66 27.47
CA ALA A 147 5.21 -0.60 26.71
C ALA A 147 4.07 -0.56 25.68
N TYR A 148 2.96 0.10 26.02
CA TYR A 148 1.86 0.33 25.09
C TYR A 148 2.25 1.25 23.91
N TYR A 149 2.91 2.38 24.18
CA TYR A 149 3.34 3.31 23.13
C TYR A 149 4.49 2.75 22.27
N ASP A 150 5.43 2.03 22.88
CA ASP A 150 6.50 1.33 22.16
C ASP A 150 5.91 0.36 21.13
N LYS A 151 4.84 -0.36 21.50
CA LYS A 151 4.14 -1.25 20.58
C LYS A 151 3.40 -0.49 19.47
N ILE A 152 2.81 0.67 19.76
CA ILE A 152 2.21 1.53 18.72
C ILE A 152 3.29 1.99 17.73
N ILE A 153 4.43 2.45 18.23
CA ILE A 153 5.56 2.90 17.41
C ILE A 153 6.08 1.75 16.55
N GLU A 154 6.25 0.55 17.11
CA GLU A 154 6.63 -0.67 16.39
C GLU A 154 5.66 -0.97 15.23
N ILE A 155 4.35 -0.94 15.47
CA ILE A 155 3.34 -1.26 14.44
C ILE A 155 3.24 -0.17 13.36
N THR A 156 3.45 1.09 13.74
CA THR A 156 3.27 2.24 12.84
C THR A 156 4.57 2.68 12.15
N ASN A 157 5.72 2.15 12.58
CA ASN A 157 7.05 2.66 12.23
C ASN A 157 7.19 4.19 12.46
N TYR A 158 6.45 4.74 13.43
CA TYR A 158 6.45 6.17 13.70
C TYR A 158 7.68 6.57 14.52
N THR A 159 8.70 7.12 13.87
CA THR A 159 9.86 7.68 14.56
C THR A 159 9.47 9.04 15.18
N ILE A 160 9.53 9.17 16.51
CA ILE A 160 9.41 10.47 17.16
C ILE A 160 10.64 11.29 16.76
N ALA A 161 10.42 12.37 16.02
CA ALA A 161 11.45 13.35 15.66
C ALA A 161 11.87 14.20 16.86
#